data_AF-A0AAV3ZQT4-F1
#
_entry.id   AF-A0AAV3ZQT4-F1
#
_cell.length_a   1.000
_cell.length_b   1.000
_cell.length_c   1.000
_cell.angle_alpha   90.00
_cell.angle_beta   90.00
_cell.angle_gamma   90.00
#
_symmetry.space_group_name_H-M   'P 1'
#
loop_
_entity.id
_entity.type
_entity.pdbx_description
1 polymer ?
#
loop_
_entity_poly.entity_id
_entity_poly.type
_entity_poly.pdbx_seq_one_letter_code
_entity_poly.pdbx_strand_id
1 'polypeptide(L)'
;MRPALIKAILLCTIIALPGKSLANKSTGSTGTGGTEPQRHINSDQSCGRVVKMASWQIESWITCLHQCDCHLKGLCRQVVFNPQTMTCTPVAPIGTATLMIFAPGDVLYTTQDALPVCDRTKGFELHNWCGAFGCMYLSNGAVDYNTALSDCDKANGILYSANTEERFFLLWIFSIRKSAMNTEVFIGLRFANGVFSWSNGEELSAEQNAYVWQNDGSNSTTGGAICVTALSTDKNIYLIQQSCDMSFRFVCEQKQSATTGTNDGNDGSKFDPDSPRFPPK
;
A
#
# COMPACT_ATOMS: atom_id res chain seq x y z
N MET A 1 -23.32 -19.65 -10.38
CA MET A 1 -22.86 -18.83 -11.52
C MET A 1 -22.13 -17.62 -10.96
N ARG A 2 -20.80 -17.56 -11.09
CA ARG A 2 -19.99 -16.38 -10.69
C ARG A 2 -19.59 -15.64 -11.97
N PRO A 3 -19.63 -14.30 -12.02
CA PRO A 3 -19.24 -13.56 -13.22
C PRO A 3 -17.71 -13.58 -13.36
N ALA A 4 -17.23 -13.86 -14.57
CA ALA A 4 -15.82 -13.79 -14.92
C ALA A 4 -15.38 -12.32 -15.00
N LEU A 5 -14.25 -11.99 -14.35
CA LEU A 5 -13.65 -10.66 -14.38
C LEU A 5 -12.84 -10.51 -15.68
N ILE A 6 -13.39 -9.83 -16.68
CA ILE A 6 -12.68 -9.48 -17.91
C ILE A 6 -11.70 -8.35 -17.57
N LYS A 7 -10.39 -8.61 -17.63
CA LYS A 7 -9.37 -7.54 -17.64
C LYS A 7 -9.39 -6.87 -19.02
N ALA A 8 -10.24 -5.85 -19.16
CA ALA A 8 -10.22 -4.98 -20.32
C ALA A 8 -9.12 -3.92 -20.12
N ILE A 9 -8.17 -3.84 -21.06
CA ILE A 9 -7.23 -2.72 -21.16
C ILE A 9 -8.04 -1.55 -21.71
N LEU A 10 -8.60 -0.70 -20.84
CA LEU A 10 -9.23 0.56 -21.24
C LEU A 10 -8.19 1.68 -21.20
N LEU A 11 -8.06 2.40 -22.32
CA LEU A 11 -7.32 3.65 -22.40
C LEU A 11 -8.08 4.74 -21.63
N CYS A 12 -7.41 5.41 -20.68
CA CYS A 12 -7.93 6.58 -19.98
C CYS A 12 -8.20 7.71 -20.98
N THR A 13 -9.42 7.76 -21.51
CA THR A 13 -9.88 8.88 -22.33
C THR A 13 -10.53 9.87 -21.36
N ILE A 14 -9.87 11.00 -21.12
CA ILE A 14 -10.42 12.07 -20.27
C ILE A 14 -11.59 12.68 -21.03
N ILE A 15 -12.81 12.28 -20.65
CA ILE A 15 -14.02 12.92 -21.16
C ILE A 15 -14.20 14.21 -20.36
N ALA A 16 -13.86 15.34 -20.97
CA ALA A 16 -14.15 16.65 -20.40
C ALA A 16 -15.67 16.82 -20.29
N LEU A 17 -16.21 16.65 -19.09
CA LEU A 17 -17.62 16.93 -18.84
C LEU A 17 -17.83 18.45 -18.78
N PRO A 18 -18.91 19.00 -19.38
CA PRO A 18 -19.22 20.41 -19.28
C PRO A 18 -19.58 20.77 -17.82
N GLY A 19 -18.68 21.49 -17.16
CA GLY A 19 -18.93 22.02 -15.82
C GLY A 19 -20.07 23.03 -15.83
N LYS A 20 -21.20 22.68 -15.20
CA LYS A 20 -22.21 23.68 -14.82
C LYS A 20 -21.67 24.47 -13.63
N SER A 21 -21.23 25.69 -13.91
CA SER A 21 -20.89 26.70 -12.91
C SER A 21 -22.13 27.04 -12.07
N LEU A 22 -22.12 26.68 -10.78
CA LEU A 22 -23.06 27.23 -9.81
C LEU A 22 -22.52 28.59 -9.38
N ALA A 23 -23.05 29.65 -10.00
CA ALA A 23 -22.78 31.03 -9.63
C ALA A 23 -23.33 31.30 -8.22
N ASN A 24 -22.44 31.55 -7.27
CA ASN A 24 -22.80 32.02 -5.94
C ASN A 24 -22.78 33.55 -5.94
N LYS A 25 -23.95 34.16 -5.71
CA LYS A 25 -24.17 35.61 -5.74
C LYS A 25 -23.62 36.22 -4.45
N SER A 26 -22.46 36.86 -4.53
CA SER A 26 -21.86 37.64 -3.44
C SER A 26 -22.41 39.07 -3.47
N THR A 27 -23.13 39.46 -2.41
CA THR A 27 -23.39 40.86 -2.07
C THR A 27 -22.20 41.42 -1.29
N GLY A 28 -21.69 42.57 -1.75
CA GLY A 28 -20.48 43.19 -1.24
C GLY A 28 -20.60 43.84 0.13
N SER A 29 -19.43 44.00 0.75
CA SER A 29 -19.16 45.01 1.77
C SER A 29 -17.67 45.35 1.74
N THR A 30 -17.37 46.62 1.56
CA THR A 30 -16.05 47.25 1.65
C THR A 30 -15.60 47.36 3.10
N GLY A 31 -14.37 46.89 3.40
CA GLY A 31 -13.71 47.11 4.69
C GLY A 31 -12.21 46.85 4.59
N THR A 32 -11.44 47.92 4.78
CA THR A 32 -9.98 48.04 4.77
C THR A 32 -9.31 47.45 6.01
N GLY A 33 -8.06 46.98 5.87
CA GLY A 33 -7.10 46.88 6.97
C GLY A 33 -6.69 45.45 7.32
N GLY A 34 -5.41 45.14 7.13
CA GLY A 34 -4.86 43.79 7.29
C GLY A 34 -4.88 43.30 8.74
N THR A 35 -5.17 42.01 8.86
CA THR A 35 -4.65 41.10 9.88
C THR A 35 -4.88 39.69 9.34
N GLU A 36 -3.79 38.99 9.09
CA GLU A 36 -3.76 37.59 8.70
C GLU A 36 -4.31 36.74 9.86
N PRO A 37 -5.40 35.98 9.68
CA PRO A 37 -5.83 35.05 10.71
C PRO A 37 -4.98 33.79 10.61
N GLN A 38 -4.14 33.60 11.63
CA GLN A 38 -3.47 32.35 11.93
C GLN A 38 -4.44 31.17 11.83
N ARG A 39 -4.12 30.21 10.95
CA ARG A 39 -4.67 28.85 11.04
C ARG A 39 -3.89 28.08 12.09
N HIS A 40 -4.39 28.12 13.32
CA HIS A 40 -4.17 27.00 14.24
C HIS A 40 -5.13 25.87 13.86
N ILE A 41 -4.58 24.79 13.30
CA ILE A 41 -5.25 23.50 13.21
C ILE A 41 -4.25 22.46 13.69
N ASN A 42 -4.32 22.13 14.97
CA ASN A 42 -3.73 20.91 15.53
C ASN A 42 -4.64 19.74 15.15
N SER A 43 -4.24 19.00 14.13
CA SER A 43 -4.76 17.69 13.73
C SER A 43 -3.58 16.99 13.05
N ASP A 44 -3.24 15.77 13.49
CA ASP A 44 -2.00 15.07 13.13
C ASP A 44 -1.61 15.23 11.64
N GLN A 45 -0.50 15.93 11.45
CA GLN A 45 0.00 16.45 10.17
C GLN A 45 0.62 15.37 9.27
N SER A 46 0.86 14.16 9.78
CA SER A 46 1.69 13.14 9.14
C SER A 46 1.03 12.34 8.02
N CYS A 47 -0.29 12.42 7.85
CA CYS A 47 -1.00 11.84 6.70
C CYS A 47 -1.87 12.88 5.98
N GLY A 48 -1.31 14.07 5.82
CA GLY A 48 -1.99 15.28 5.37
C GLY A 48 -3.04 15.10 4.28
N ARG A 49 -4.25 15.54 4.63
CA ARG A 49 -5.43 15.85 3.80
C ARG A 49 -6.14 14.66 3.17
N VAL A 50 -7.27 14.32 3.77
CA VAL A 50 -8.44 13.84 3.02
C VAL A 50 -8.82 14.93 2.03
N VAL A 51 -8.30 14.85 0.80
CA VAL A 51 -8.83 15.64 -0.30
C VAL A 51 -10.15 15.00 -0.66
N LYS A 52 -11.24 15.49 -0.06
CA LYS A 52 -12.58 15.23 -0.60
C LYS A 52 -12.61 15.86 -1.98
N MET A 53 -12.38 15.05 -3.00
CA MET A 53 -12.52 15.51 -4.38
C MET A 53 -13.98 15.87 -4.62
N ALA A 54 -14.21 16.78 -5.55
CA ALA A 54 -15.57 17.07 -6.00
C ALA A 54 -16.22 15.76 -6.46
N SER A 55 -17.43 15.50 -6.00
CA SER A 55 -18.18 14.33 -6.45
C SER A 55 -18.51 14.44 -7.94
N TRP A 56 -18.50 13.33 -8.66
CA TRP A 56 -18.81 13.23 -10.08
C TRP A 56 -20.19 12.61 -10.28
N GLN A 57 -20.88 13.04 -11.34
CA GLN A 57 -22.09 12.38 -11.82
C GLN A 57 -21.69 11.31 -12.84
N ILE A 58 -21.99 10.05 -12.53
CA ILE A 58 -21.56 8.91 -13.35
C ILE A 58 -22.61 7.80 -13.34
N GLU A 59 -22.61 6.95 -14.35
CA GLU A 59 -23.67 5.96 -14.56
C GLU A 59 -23.49 4.67 -13.75
N SER A 60 -22.29 4.41 -13.22
CA SER A 60 -22.02 3.17 -12.46
C SER A 60 -20.83 3.30 -11.52
N TRP A 61 -20.78 2.47 -10.48
CA TRP A 61 -19.62 2.37 -9.58
C TRP A 61 -18.34 1.92 -10.29
N ILE A 62 -18.43 1.16 -11.39
CA ILE A 62 -17.27 0.74 -12.19
C ILE A 62 -16.65 1.95 -12.89
N THR A 63 -17.49 2.78 -13.51
CA THR A 63 -17.07 4.06 -14.09
C THR A 63 -16.47 4.98 -13.02
N CYS A 64 -16.93 4.88 -11.77
CA CYS A 64 -16.42 5.65 -10.61
C CYS A 64 -14.97 5.31 -10.34
N LEU A 65 -14.69 4.01 -10.16
CA LEU A 65 -13.36 3.52 -9.86
C LEU A 65 -12.41 3.81 -11.01
N HIS A 66 -12.85 3.61 -12.25
CA HIS A 66 -12.04 3.90 -13.43
C HIS A 66 -11.71 5.39 -13.58
N GLN A 67 -12.70 6.28 -13.47
CA GLN A 67 -12.49 7.73 -13.47
C GLN A 67 -11.54 8.13 -12.34
N CYS A 68 -11.74 7.56 -11.16
CA CYS A 68 -10.92 7.82 -9.99
C CYS A 68 -9.48 7.38 -10.21
N ASP A 69 -9.26 6.20 -10.77
CA ASP A 69 -7.96 5.66 -11.11
C ASP A 69 -7.24 6.49 -12.19
N CYS A 70 -7.97 6.91 -13.24
CA CYS A 70 -7.44 7.78 -14.28
C CYS A 70 -7.07 9.18 -13.74
N HIS A 71 -7.91 9.76 -12.88
CA HIS A 71 -7.68 11.09 -12.32
C HIS A 71 -6.59 11.10 -11.24
N LEU A 72 -6.50 10.02 -10.45
CA LEU A 72 -5.55 9.87 -9.37
C LEU A 72 -4.33 9.01 -9.73
N LYS A 73 -4.17 8.63 -11.00
CA LYS A 73 -3.01 7.89 -11.54
C LYS A 73 -2.62 6.67 -10.70
N GLY A 74 -3.55 5.76 -10.39
CA GLY A 74 -3.26 4.57 -9.58
C GLY A 74 -3.39 4.77 -8.07
N LEU A 75 -3.58 6.01 -7.59
CA LEU A 75 -3.74 6.32 -6.17
C LEU A 75 -5.20 6.16 -5.69
N CYS A 76 -6.14 5.90 -6.61
CA CYS A 76 -7.52 5.65 -6.24
C CYS A 76 -7.67 4.26 -5.62
N ARG A 77 -7.92 4.23 -4.31
CA ARG A 77 -8.15 2.97 -3.56
C ARG A 77 -9.61 2.71 -3.25
N GLN A 78 -10.38 3.78 -3.09
CA GLN A 78 -11.76 3.70 -2.65
C GLN A 78 -12.58 4.81 -3.31
N VAL A 79 -13.85 4.52 -3.52
CA VAL A 79 -14.85 5.50 -3.93
C VAL A 79 -16.14 5.25 -3.17
N VAL A 80 -16.84 6.31 -2.82
CA VAL A 80 -18.23 6.22 -2.36
C VAL A 80 -19.12 6.44 -3.57
N PHE A 81 -19.98 5.49 -3.90
CA PHE A 81 -20.95 5.64 -4.98
C PHE A 81 -22.38 5.46 -4.46
N ASN A 82 -23.24 6.43 -4.79
CA ASN A 82 -24.65 6.40 -4.48
C ASN A 82 -25.45 6.06 -5.74
N PRO A 83 -26.08 4.87 -5.81
CA PRO A 83 -26.81 4.42 -7.00
C PRO A 83 -28.13 5.17 -7.21
N GLN A 84 -28.66 5.86 -6.19
CA GLN A 84 -29.89 6.65 -6.31
C GLN A 84 -29.62 8.01 -6.96
N THR A 85 -28.50 8.64 -6.60
CA THR A 85 -28.13 9.97 -7.09
C THR A 85 -27.07 9.92 -8.18
N MET A 86 -26.60 8.73 -8.56
CA MET A 86 -25.52 8.53 -9.54
C MET A 86 -24.25 9.32 -9.18
N THR A 87 -24.02 9.52 -7.88
CA THR A 87 -22.94 10.36 -7.38
C THR A 87 -21.75 9.51 -6.95
N CYS A 88 -20.58 9.84 -7.46
CA CYS A 88 -19.30 9.20 -7.18
C CYS A 88 -18.38 10.15 -6.43
N THR A 89 -17.84 9.73 -5.29
CA THR A 89 -16.89 10.53 -4.53
C THR A 89 -15.60 9.74 -4.36
N PRO A 90 -14.50 10.14 -5.03
CA PRO A 90 -13.18 9.60 -4.78
C PRO A 90 -12.80 9.70 -3.31
N VAL A 91 -12.28 8.60 -2.76
CA VAL A 91 -11.72 8.55 -1.42
C VAL A 91 -10.22 8.33 -1.57
N ALA A 92 -9.47 9.43 -1.45
CA ALA A 92 -8.01 9.42 -1.40
C ALA A 92 -7.52 8.75 -0.08
N PRO A 93 -6.28 8.23 -0.02
CA PRO A 93 -5.92 7.14 0.88
C PRO A 93 -6.19 7.43 2.37
N ILE A 94 -6.59 6.35 3.04
CA ILE A 94 -7.10 6.29 4.41
C ILE A 94 -6.02 6.72 5.41
N GLY A 95 -5.90 8.02 5.66
CA GLY A 95 -5.29 8.56 6.87
C GLY A 95 -6.24 8.50 8.07
N THR A 96 -7.55 8.64 7.84
CA THR A 96 -8.58 8.58 8.88
C THR A 96 -9.95 8.28 8.25
N ALA A 97 -10.37 7.01 8.25
CA ALA A 97 -11.71 6.60 7.81
C ALA A 97 -12.85 7.12 8.72
N THR A 98 -12.54 7.94 9.72
CA THR A 98 -13.44 8.20 10.86
C THR A 98 -14.47 9.31 10.63
N LEU A 99 -14.49 10.01 9.49
CA LEU A 99 -15.43 11.12 9.27
C LEU A 99 -16.03 11.21 7.86
N MET A 100 -16.15 10.11 7.11
CA MET A 100 -17.04 10.12 5.95
C MET A 100 -18.49 10.01 6.42
N ILE A 101 -19.19 11.14 6.41
CA ILE A 101 -20.66 11.16 6.55
C ILE A 101 -21.23 10.58 5.25
N PHE A 102 -21.64 9.32 5.31
CA PHE A 102 -22.37 8.67 4.24
C PHE A 102 -23.78 9.23 4.18
N ALA A 103 -24.21 9.70 3.01
CA ALA A 103 -25.60 10.01 2.75
C ALA A 103 -26.41 8.70 2.65
N PRO A 104 -27.75 8.73 2.88
CA PRO A 104 -28.60 7.59 2.60
C PRO A 104 -28.40 7.08 1.16
N GLY A 105 -28.13 5.77 1.04
CA GLY A 105 -27.87 5.12 -0.25
C GLY A 105 -26.41 5.10 -0.69
N ASP A 106 -25.49 5.76 0.01
CA ASP A 106 -24.07 5.67 -0.29
C ASP A 106 -23.52 4.25 -0.04
N VAL A 107 -22.71 3.76 -0.96
CA VAL A 107 -21.99 2.48 -0.84
C VAL A 107 -20.51 2.72 -1.09
N LEU A 108 -19.65 2.27 -0.17
CA LEU A 108 -18.20 2.32 -0.34
C LEU A 108 -17.75 1.15 -1.23
N TYR A 109 -17.20 1.46 -2.40
CA TYR A 109 -16.55 0.50 -3.28
C TYR A 109 -15.05 0.69 -3.15
N THR A 110 -14.34 -0.40 -2.93
CA THR A 110 -12.88 -0.41 -2.83
C THR A 110 -12.32 -1.07 -4.08
N THR A 111 -11.32 -0.44 -4.73
CA THR A 111 -10.53 -1.11 -5.78
C THR A 111 -9.60 -2.15 -5.20
N GLN A 112 -9.57 -2.34 -3.87
CA GLN A 112 -8.83 -3.45 -3.27
C GLN A 112 -9.28 -4.76 -3.92
N ASP A 113 -8.46 -5.26 -4.85
CA ASP A 113 -7.97 -6.63 -4.78
C ASP A 113 -7.97 -7.00 -3.30
N ALA A 114 -8.84 -7.93 -2.90
CA ALA A 114 -9.14 -8.24 -1.51
C ALA A 114 -7.88 -8.08 -0.66
N LEU A 115 -7.94 -7.23 0.39
CA LEU A 115 -6.82 -7.01 1.31
C LEU A 115 -6.06 -8.33 1.50
N PRO A 116 -4.73 -8.34 1.35
CA PRO A 116 -3.98 -9.58 1.31
C PRO A 116 -4.34 -10.39 2.55
N VAL A 117 -4.74 -11.64 2.33
CA VAL A 117 -5.07 -12.54 3.43
C VAL A 117 -3.75 -12.93 4.09
N CYS A 118 -3.51 -12.35 5.27
CA CYS A 118 -2.30 -12.65 6.02
C CYS A 118 -2.38 -14.04 6.65
N ASP A 119 -1.33 -14.83 6.46
CA ASP A 119 -1.18 -16.14 7.09
C ASP A 119 -0.79 -15.96 8.57
N ARG A 120 -1.83 -15.86 9.41
CA ARG A 120 -1.67 -15.74 10.86
C ARG A 120 -1.01 -16.98 11.47
N THR A 121 -1.04 -18.14 10.81
CA THR A 121 -0.36 -19.35 11.31
C THR A 121 1.16 -19.22 11.24
N LYS A 122 1.65 -18.31 10.38
CA LYS A 122 3.07 -17.94 10.26
C LYS A 122 3.40 -16.65 11.02
N GLY A 123 2.45 -16.09 11.77
CA GLY A 123 2.64 -14.88 12.58
C GLY A 123 2.43 -13.56 11.83
N PHE A 124 1.99 -13.58 10.56
CA PHE A 124 1.69 -12.36 9.83
C PHE A 124 0.37 -11.73 10.27
N GLU A 125 0.39 -10.42 10.45
CA GLU A 125 -0.79 -9.61 10.74
C GLU A 125 -0.95 -8.52 9.69
N LEU A 126 -2.19 -8.17 9.36
CA LEU A 126 -2.46 -7.08 8.45
C LEU A 126 -2.21 -5.75 9.16
N HIS A 127 -1.27 -4.98 8.64
CA HIS A 127 -1.01 -3.61 9.06
C HIS A 127 -1.31 -2.66 7.91
N ASN A 128 -1.91 -1.52 8.23
CA ASN A 128 -2.20 -0.47 7.27
C ASN A 128 -1.97 0.91 7.89
N TRP A 129 -1.48 1.83 7.05
CA TRP A 129 -1.27 3.23 7.40
C TRP A 129 -1.29 4.06 6.12
N CYS A 130 -2.18 5.04 6.05
CA CYS A 130 -2.19 6.09 5.02
C CYS A 130 -2.15 5.56 3.59
N GLY A 131 -2.91 4.48 3.35
CA GLY A 131 -3.01 3.84 2.03
C GLY A 131 -1.99 2.74 1.77
N ALA A 132 -0.88 2.69 2.52
CA ALA A 132 0.01 1.54 2.53
C ALA A 132 -0.57 0.43 3.40
N PHE A 133 -0.32 -0.81 3.01
CA PHE A 133 -0.63 -1.99 3.81
C PHE A 133 0.39 -3.09 3.53
N GLY A 134 0.52 -4.01 4.48
CA GLY A 134 1.36 -5.18 4.37
C GLY A 134 0.95 -6.23 5.41
N CYS A 135 1.13 -7.49 5.07
CA CYS A 135 1.07 -8.58 6.03
C CYS A 135 2.45 -8.68 6.68
N MET A 136 2.60 -8.12 7.87
CA MET A 136 3.91 -7.93 8.52
C MET A 136 4.03 -8.80 9.77
N TYR A 137 5.27 -9.20 10.06
CA TYR A 137 5.65 -9.98 11.23
C TYR A 137 6.97 -9.43 11.79
N LEU A 138 7.08 -9.36 13.12
CA LEU A 138 8.30 -8.98 13.82
C LEU A 138 8.88 -10.20 14.53
N SER A 139 10.15 -10.50 14.31
CA SER A 139 10.81 -11.65 14.93
C SER A 139 10.82 -11.58 16.46
N ASN A 140 10.80 -12.73 17.12
CA ASN A 140 10.93 -12.81 18.59
C ASN A 140 12.39 -12.71 19.06
N GLY A 141 13.34 -13.17 18.22
CA GLY A 141 14.77 -13.21 18.53
C GLY A 141 15.60 -12.39 17.55
N ALA A 142 16.81 -12.07 17.97
CA ALA A 142 17.81 -11.41 17.14
C ALA A 142 18.70 -12.46 16.46
N VAL A 143 18.98 -12.25 15.17
CA VAL A 143 19.83 -13.12 14.32
C VAL A 143 20.58 -12.26 13.31
N ASP A 144 21.60 -12.82 12.66
CA ASP A 144 22.29 -12.16 11.54
C ASP A 144 21.37 -11.99 10.32
N TYR A 145 21.78 -11.14 9.37
CA TYR A 145 20.93 -10.78 8.24
C TYR A 145 20.61 -11.95 7.31
N ASN A 146 21.55 -12.87 7.08
CA ASN A 146 21.32 -14.01 6.18
C ASN A 146 20.36 -15.02 6.83
N THR A 147 20.47 -15.22 8.15
CA THR A 147 19.50 -15.99 8.91
C THR A 147 18.12 -15.34 8.89
N ALA A 148 18.04 -14.01 9.04
CA ALA A 148 16.77 -13.27 8.96
C ALA A 148 16.08 -13.42 7.59
N LEU A 149 16.85 -13.33 6.48
CA LEU A 149 16.34 -13.60 5.13
C LEU A 149 15.75 -15.02 5.01
N SER A 150 16.52 -16.03 5.45
CA SER A 150 16.09 -17.43 5.44
C SER A 150 14.82 -17.64 6.26
N ASP A 151 14.72 -17.01 7.43
CA ASP A 151 13.58 -17.19 8.33
C ASP A 151 12.32 -16.51 7.80
N CYS A 152 12.43 -15.32 7.18
CA CYS A 152 11.31 -14.75 6.44
C CYS A 152 10.88 -15.65 5.27
N ASP A 153 11.83 -16.22 4.51
CA ASP A 153 11.52 -17.08 3.37
C ASP A 153 10.79 -18.37 3.79
N LYS A 154 11.21 -19.02 4.89
CA LYS A 154 10.50 -20.18 5.49
C LYS A 154 9.06 -19.86 5.91
N ALA A 155 8.77 -18.60 6.22
CA ALA A 155 7.43 -18.13 6.52
C ALA A 155 6.63 -17.75 5.26
N ASN A 156 7.17 -17.95 4.05
CA ASN A 156 6.62 -17.43 2.80
C ASN A 156 6.59 -15.89 2.75
N GLY A 157 7.63 -15.27 3.29
CA GLY A 157 7.85 -13.82 3.29
C GLY A 157 9.21 -13.40 2.77
N ILE A 158 9.46 -12.10 2.82
CA ILE A 158 10.74 -11.43 2.58
C ILE A 158 11.00 -10.46 3.73
N LEU A 159 12.23 -9.96 3.88
CA LEU A 159 12.45 -8.81 4.76
C LEU A 159 11.68 -7.58 4.24
N TYR A 160 11.06 -6.84 5.15
CA TYR A 160 10.14 -5.76 4.80
C TYR A 160 10.82 -4.66 3.98
N SER A 161 10.23 -4.32 2.83
CA SER A 161 10.75 -3.30 1.93
C SER A 161 9.98 -1.99 2.10
N ALA A 162 10.65 -0.94 2.59
CA ALA A 162 10.09 0.39 2.83
C ALA A 162 10.34 1.32 1.62
N ASN A 163 10.08 0.80 0.42
CA ASN A 163 10.38 1.38 -0.89
C ASN A 163 9.42 2.52 -1.32
N THR A 164 8.48 2.91 -0.48
CA THR A 164 7.70 4.15 -0.67
C THR A 164 7.64 4.91 0.64
N GLU A 165 7.36 6.21 0.58
CA GLU A 165 7.21 7.04 1.78
C GLU A 165 6.11 6.50 2.71
N GLU A 166 4.97 6.08 2.16
CA GLU A 166 3.87 5.52 2.94
C GLU A 166 4.27 4.19 3.61
N ARG A 167 5.04 3.34 2.91
CA ARG A 167 5.57 2.09 3.47
C ARG A 167 6.65 2.34 4.52
N PHE A 168 7.41 3.41 4.39
CA PHE A 168 8.37 3.87 5.39
C PHE A 168 7.66 4.33 6.68
N PHE A 169 6.57 5.11 6.55
CA PHE A 169 5.74 5.45 7.71
C PHE A 169 4.99 4.26 8.30
N LEU A 170 4.53 3.32 7.48
CA LEU A 170 3.91 2.08 7.96
C LEU A 170 4.88 1.30 8.86
N LEU A 171 6.16 1.23 8.52
CA LEU A 171 7.20 0.61 9.35
C LEU A 171 7.32 1.30 10.72
N TRP A 172 7.33 2.63 10.76
CA TRP A 172 7.40 3.39 12.01
C TRP A 172 6.21 3.09 12.94
N ILE A 173 4.99 3.15 12.41
CA ILE A 173 3.77 2.84 13.16
C ILE A 173 3.72 1.37 13.59
N PHE A 174 4.18 0.45 12.73
CA PHE A 174 4.30 -0.96 13.06
C PHE A 174 5.23 -1.19 14.26
N SER A 175 6.42 -0.56 14.25
CA SER A 175 7.38 -0.66 15.35
C SER A 175 6.83 -0.14 16.68
N ILE A 176 6.10 0.99 16.65
CA ILE A 176 5.42 1.51 17.85
C ILE A 176 4.41 0.49 18.40
N ARG A 177 3.55 -0.06 17.54
CA ARG A 177 2.49 -1.00 17.94
C ARG A 177 3.03 -2.33 18.47
N LYS A 178 4.18 -2.78 17.96
CA LYS A 178 4.83 -4.02 18.39
C LYS A 178 5.83 -3.82 19.54
N SER A 179 5.81 -2.65 20.18
CA SER A 179 6.72 -2.29 21.27
C SER A 179 8.20 -2.50 20.91
N ALA A 180 8.54 -2.29 19.63
CA ALA A 180 9.89 -2.33 19.11
C ALA A 180 10.53 -0.93 19.07
N MET A 181 9.96 0.03 19.79
CA MET A 181 10.54 1.36 19.93
C MET A 181 11.92 1.28 20.58
N ASN A 182 12.82 2.16 20.15
CA ASN A 182 14.21 2.23 20.59
C ASN A 182 14.98 0.90 20.43
N THR A 183 14.50 0.01 19.57
CA THR A 183 15.16 -1.24 19.21
C THR A 183 15.43 -1.23 17.72
N GLU A 184 16.67 -1.55 17.34
CA GLU A 184 17.02 -1.74 15.93
C GLU A 184 16.46 -3.05 15.40
N VAL A 185 15.85 -2.99 14.22
CA VAL A 185 15.33 -4.16 13.52
C VAL A 185 15.87 -4.19 12.09
N PHE A 186 16.35 -5.34 11.62
CA PHE A 186 16.67 -5.51 10.21
C PHE A 186 15.42 -5.33 9.34
N ILE A 187 15.64 -4.64 8.23
CA ILE A 187 14.68 -4.47 7.14
C ILE A 187 15.31 -4.94 5.83
N GLY A 188 14.52 -4.98 4.77
CA GLY A 188 14.91 -5.57 3.51
C GLY A 188 15.89 -4.75 2.67
N LEU A 189 16.63 -3.80 3.22
CA LEU A 189 17.58 -2.96 2.47
C LEU A 189 19.02 -3.42 2.73
N ARG A 190 19.77 -3.67 1.65
CA ARG A 190 21.16 -4.14 1.70
C ARG A 190 22.00 -3.48 0.60
N PHE A 191 23.25 -3.16 0.91
CA PHE A 191 24.26 -2.77 -0.07
C PHE A 191 25.02 -4.01 -0.55
N ALA A 192 24.97 -4.27 -1.85
CA ALA A 192 25.76 -5.31 -2.49
C ALA A 192 26.17 -4.84 -3.89
N ASN A 193 27.36 -5.22 -4.34
CA ASN A 193 27.86 -4.91 -5.69
C ASN A 193 27.81 -3.41 -6.06
N GLY A 194 27.96 -2.51 -5.08
CA GLY A 194 27.98 -1.07 -5.30
C GLY A 194 26.61 -0.38 -5.27
N VAL A 195 25.51 -1.11 -5.01
CA VAL A 195 24.15 -0.56 -5.03
C VAL A 195 23.35 -1.02 -3.79
N PHE A 196 22.49 -0.14 -3.28
CA PHE A 196 21.48 -0.50 -2.28
C PHE A 196 20.24 -1.05 -2.97
N SER A 197 19.79 -2.24 -2.56
CA SER A 197 18.58 -2.88 -3.09
C SER A 197 17.67 -3.38 -1.98
N TRP A 198 16.36 -3.24 -2.21
CA TRP A 198 15.30 -3.78 -1.39
C TRP A 198 15.13 -5.30 -1.63
N SER A 199 14.53 -6.00 -0.67
CA SER A 199 14.33 -7.45 -0.74
C SER A 199 13.27 -7.87 -1.75
N ASN A 200 12.47 -6.93 -2.26
CA ASN A 200 11.60 -7.13 -3.41
C ASN A 200 12.35 -7.06 -4.76
N GLY A 201 13.66 -6.77 -4.75
CA GLY A 201 14.52 -6.68 -5.93
C GLY A 201 14.66 -5.28 -6.52
N GLU A 202 13.94 -4.28 -5.99
CA GLU A 202 14.06 -2.89 -6.46
C GLU A 202 15.31 -2.22 -5.91
N GLU A 203 16.02 -1.46 -6.74
CA GLU A 203 17.12 -0.60 -6.28
C GLU A 203 16.58 0.61 -5.50
N LEU A 204 17.38 1.12 -4.56
CA LEU A 204 17.08 2.35 -3.84
C LEU A 204 17.13 3.53 -4.82
N SER A 205 15.98 4.13 -5.13
CA SER A 205 15.90 5.26 -6.05
C SER A 205 16.50 6.54 -5.44
N ALA A 206 16.83 7.52 -6.30
CA ALA A 206 17.33 8.81 -5.85
C ALA A 206 16.31 9.57 -4.98
N GLU A 207 15.01 9.45 -5.31
CA GLU A 207 13.92 10.01 -4.52
C GLU A 207 13.80 9.33 -3.17
N GLN A 208 13.91 7.99 -3.14
CA GLN A 208 13.90 7.22 -1.90
C GLN A 208 15.06 7.60 -0.98
N ASN A 209 16.24 7.77 -1.56
CA ASN A 209 17.45 8.15 -0.86
C ASN A 209 17.28 9.47 -0.07
N ALA A 210 16.46 10.41 -0.58
CA ALA A 210 16.23 11.70 0.06
C ALA A 210 15.46 11.60 1.39
N TYR A 211 14.59 10.61 1.58
CA TYR A 211 13.82 10.44 2.82
C TYR A 211 14.35 9.30 3.71
N VAL A 212 14.96 8.27 3.12
CA VAL A 212 15.54 7.13 3.84
C VAL A 212 16.71 7.55 4.75
N TRP A 213 17.56 8.46 4.28
CA TRP A 213 18.77 8.90 5.00
C TRP A 213 18.68 10.29 5.62
N GLN A 214 17.47 10.85 5.68
CA GLN A 214 17.24 12.26 6.02
C GLN A 214 17.70 12.66 7.44
N ASN A 215 17.95 11.68 8.30
CA ASN A 215 18.26 11.87 9.72
C ASN A 215 19.71 11.51 10.10
N ASP A 216 20.67 11.64 9.17
CA ASP A 216 22.10 11.37 9.40
C ASP A 216 22.38 9.98 9.99
N GLY A 217 21.78 8.94 9.39
CA GLY A 217 22.15 7.55 9.67
C GLY A 217 23.66 7.41 9.51
N SER A 218 24.37 7.20 10.62
CA SER A 218 25.83 7.25 10.64
C SER A 218 26.40 6.20 9.68
N ASN A 219 27.13 6.67 8.66
CA ASN A 219 27.94 5.85 7.77
C ASN A 219 29.13 5.29 8.57
N SER A 220 28.95 4.12 9.18
CA SER A 220 30.03 3.42 9.84
C SER A 220 30.09 1.99 9.34
N THR A 221 30.69 1.77 8.16
CA THR A 221 31.28 0.46 7.86
C THR A 221 32.50 0.61 6.95
N THR A 222 33.67 0.32 7.51
CA THR A 222 34.87 -0.01 6.75
C THR A 222 34.77 -1.45 6.25
N GLY A 223 34.48 -1.64 4.96
CA GLY A 223 34.93 -2.79 4.17
C GLY A 223 34.15 -4.12 4.18
N GLY A 224 32.84 -4.13 4.47
CA GLY A 224 32.01 -5.35 4.45
C GLY A 224 30.69 -5.23 3.69
N ALA A 225 29.91 -6.32 3.62
CA ALA A 225 28.52 -6.25 3.17
C ALA A 225 27.73 -5.39 4.18
N ILE A 226 27.02 -4.38 3.69
CA ILE A 226 26.28 -3.44 4.52
C ILE A 226 24.80 -3.83 4.49
N CYS A 227 24.23 -4.02 5.67
CA CYS A 227 22.81 -4.27 5.85
C CYS A 227 22.20 -3.10 6.61
N VAL A 228 20.87 -2.92 6.50
CA VAL A 228 20.21 -1.76 7.11
C VAL A 228 19.26 -2.21 8.20
N THR A 229 19.40 -1.59 9.37
CA THR A 229 18.43 -1.65 10.46
C THR A 229 17.58 -0.39 10.48
N ALA A 230 16.38 -0.52 11.02
CA ALA A 230 15.50 0.59 11.35
C ALA A 230 15.41 0.75 12.87
N LEU A 231 15.68 1.96 13.36
CA LEU A 231 15.47 2.37 14.75
C LEU A 231 14.28 3.31 14.81
N SER A 232 13.17 2.86 15.39
CA SER A 232 11.97 3.68 15.58
C SER A 232 11.97 4.36 16.94
N THR A 233 11.82 5.68 16.99
CA THR A 233 11.64 6.48 18.21
C THR A 233 10.21 6.99 18.32
N ASP A 234 9.91 7.76 19.36
CA ASP A 234 8.62 8.44 19.56
C ASP A 234 8.33 9.52 18.50
N LYS A 235 9.37 9.99 17.81
CA LYS A 235 9.27 11.13 16.88
C LYS A 235 9.61 10.79 15.44
N ASN A 236 10.43 9.77 15.22
CA ASN A 236 10.95 9.48 13.89
C ASN A 236 11.39 8.02 13.76
N ILE A 237 11.78 7.64 12.54
CA ILE A 237 12.46 6.39 12.23
C ILE A 237 13.80 6.71 11.57
N TYR A 238 14.85 6.02 12.00
CA TYR A 238 16.22 6.19 11.52
C TYR A 238 16.65 4.91 10.85
N LEU A 239 17.22 5.00 9.64
CA LEU A 239 17.89 3.87 9.02
C LEU A 239 19.38 3.93 9.31
N ILE A 240 19.92 2.82 9.79
CA ILE A 240 21.30 2.71 10.25
C ILE A 240 21.98 1.61 9.45
N GLN A 241 23.14 1.93 8.88
CA GLN A 241 23.98 0.95 8.22
C GLN A 241 24.72 0.12 9.26
N GLN A 242 24.56 -1.20 9.18
CA GLN A 242 25.13 -2.16 10.10
C GLN A 242 25.93 -3.23 9.33
N SER A 243 26.84 -3.90 10.03
CA SER A 243 27.40 -5.15 9.52
C SER A 243 26.31 -6.21 9.42
N CYS A 244 26.25 -6.93 8.30
CA CYS A 244 25.29 -8.01 8.08
C CYS A 244 25.45 -9.19 9.07
N ASP A 245 26.61 -9.31 9.72
CA ASP A 245 26.90 -10.39 10.69
C ASP A 245 26.41 -10.06 12.11
N MET A 246 25.99 -8.83 12.37
CA MET A 246 25.42 -8.45 13.66
C MET A 246 24.02 -9.02 13.83
N SER A 247 23.66 -9.33 15.08
CA SER A 247 22.35 -9.91 15.39
C SER A 247 21.34 -8.84 15.78
N PHE A 248 20.24 -8.75 15.04
CA PHE A 248 19.10 -7.89 15.35
C PHE A 248 17.79 -8.64 15.15
N ARG A 249 16.73 -8.16 15.81
CA ARG A 249 15.36 -8.57 15.43
C ARG A 249 15.09 -8.12 14.00
N PHE A 250 14.07 -8.65 13.34
CA PHE A 250 13.82 -8.34 11.93
C PHE A 250 12.33 -8.29 11.61
N VAL A 251 11.98 -7.52 10.59
CA VAL A 251 10.60 -7.39 10.11
C VAL A 251 10.46 -8.14 8.79
N CYS A 252 9.53 -9.10 8.73
CA CYS A 252 9.14 -9.77 7.50
C CYS A 252 7.86 -9.17 6.93
N GLU A 253 7.71 -9.28 5.62
CA GLU A 253 6.47 -9.10 4.88
C GLU A 253 6.11 -10.38 4.13
N GLN A 254 4.84 -10.81 4.18
CA GLN A 254 4.38 -11.96 3.41
C GLN A 254 4.46 -11.66 1.91
N LYS A 255 5.02 -12.58 1.13
CA LYS A 255 5.00 -12.48 -0.33
C LYS A 255 3.54 -12.47 -0.78
N GLN A 256 3.14 -11.44 -1.54
CA GLN A 256 1.83 -11.47 -2.16
C GLN A 256 1.87 -12.58 -3.22
N SER A 257 1.05 -13.62 -3.04
CA SER A 257 0.84 -14.59 -4.11
C SER A 257 0.36 -13.81 -5.31
N ALA A 258 1.15 -13.76 -6.38
CA ALA A 258 0.64 -13.32 -7.66
C ALA A 258 -0.59 -14.18 -7.90
N THR A 259 -1.77 -13.58 -7.90
CA THR A 259 -3.01 -14.28 -8.23
C THR A 259 -2.88 -14.71 -9.68
N THR A 260 -2.21 -15.83 -9.90
CA THR A 260 -2.10 -16.46 -11.20
C THR A 260 -3.52 -16.88 -11.47
N GLY A 261 -4.22 -16.10 -12.31
CA GLY A 261 -5.44 -16.56 -12.93
C GLY A 261 -5.05 -17.77 -13.77
N THR A 262 -5.08 -18.95 -13.17
CA THR A 262 -5.06 -20.22 -13.89
C THR A 262 -6.33 -20.26 -14.71
N ASN A 263 -6.25 -19.75 -15.93
CA ASN A 263 -7.07 -20.22 -17.02
C ASN A 263 -6.60 -21.65 -17.37
N ASP A 264 -6.82 -22.60 -16.46
CA ASP A 264 -6.76 -24.02 -16.80
C ASP A 264 -8.09 -24.40 -17.48
N GLY A 265 -8.30 -23.80 -18.64
CA GLY A 265 -9.23 -24.28 -19.66
C GLY A 265 -8.47 -25.21 -20.60
N ASN A 266 -7.96 -26.32 -20.08
CA ASN A 266 -7.53 -27.44 -20.92
C ASN A 266 -8.60 -28.53 -20.83
N ASP A 267 -9.71 -28.29 -21.54
CA ASP A 267 -10.67 -29.32 -21.93
C ASP A 267 -10.02 -30.19 -23.01
N GLY A 268 -9.03 -30.97 -22.58
CA GLY A 268 -8.48 -32.08 -23.33
C GLY A 268 -9.49 -33.21 -23.32
N SER A 269 -10.50 -33.07 -24.19
CA SER A 269 -11.37 -34.15 -24.63
C SER A 269 -10.49 -35.27 -25.19
N LYS A 270 -10.13 -36.21 -24.32
CA LYS A 270 -9.55 -37.50 -24.67
C LYS A 270 -10.67 -38.29 -25.34
N PHE A 271 -10.62 -38.35 -26.67
CA PHE A 271 -11.31 -39.36 -27.44
C PHE A 271 -10.74 -40.72 -27.00
N ASP A 272 -11.59 -41.56 -26.43
CA ASP A 272 -11.27 -42.92 -25.98
C ASP A 272 -11.66 -43.88 -27.12
N PRO A 273 -10.72 -44.45 -27.89
CA PRO A 273 -11.04 -45.32 -29.01
C PRO A 273 -10.87 -46.79 -28.61
N ASP A 274 -11.32 -47.21 -27.42
CA ASP A 274 -11.32 -48.63 -27.07
C ASP A 274 -12.47 -48.97 -26.11
N SER A 275 -13.64 -49.18 -26.70
CA SER A 275 -14.79 -49.82 -26.05
C SER A 275 -14.71 -51.34 -26.29
N PRO A 276 -14.44 -52.17 -25.27
CA PRO A 276 -14.57 -53.62 -25.41
C PRO A 276 -16.05 -54.03 -25.40
N ARG A 277 -16.45 -54.69 -26.48
CA ARG A 277 -17.72 -55.39 -26.66
C ARG A 277 -17.92 -56.42 -25.53
N PHE A 278 -19.09 -56.40 -24.91
CA PHE A 278 -19.56 -57.54 -24.11
C PHE A 278 -19.75 -58.77 -25.01
N PRO A 279 -19.37 -59.98 -24.56
CA PRO A 279 -19.79 -61.22 -25.19
C PRO A 279 -21.20 -61.63 -24.73
N PRO A 280 -21.92 -62.43 -25.52
CA PRO A 280 -23.28 -62.84 -25.19
C PRO A 280 -23.26 -63.99 -24.18
N LYS A 281 -24.07 -63.88 -23.12
CA LYS A 281 -24.81 -64.97 -22.47
C LYS A 281 -26.07 -64.39 -21.82
#